data_AF-A0A0F9HCY0-F1
#
_entry.id   AF-A0A0F9HCY0-F1
#
_cell.length_a   1.000
_cell.length_b   1.000
_cell.length_c   1.000
_cell.angle_alpha   90.00
_cell.angle_beta   90.00
_cell.angle_gamma   90.00
#
_symmetry.space_group_name_H-M   'P 1'
#
loop_
_entity.id
_entity.type
_entity.pdbx_description
1 polymer ?
#
loop_
_entity_poly.entity_id
_entity_poly.type
_entity_poly.pdbx_seq_one_letter_code
_entity_poly.pdbx_strand_id
1 'polypeptide(L)'
;MRIYHQSSISGPTPNMDRELETIYVYLENEGTDVWRPVKAERLRVDVYRIVSPNEDPDDEQWQFKTADVVRCESKLFSGGETGLVAVERLFGTI
;
A
#
# COMPACT_ATOMS: atom_id res chain seq x y z
N MET A 1 -5.95 29.63 41.59
CA MET A 1 -5.36 29.80 40.25
C MET A 1 -4.48 28.58 39.98
N ARG A 2 -4.94 27.63 39.15
CA ARG A 2 -4.17 26.41 38.85
C ARG A 2 -3.33 26.66 37.60
N ILE A 3 -2.03 26.77 37.79
CA ILE A 3 -1.02 26.96 36.75
C ILE A 3 -0.68 25.58 36.20
N TYR A 4 -1.09 25.30 34.97
CA TYR A 4 -0.60 24.13 34.23
C TYR A 4 0.78 24.48 33.66
N HIS A 5 1.84 23.96 34.28
CA HIS A 5 3.18 23.96 33.70
C HIS A 5 3.24 22.76 32.75
N GLN A 6 3.21 23.02 31.44
CA GLN A 6 3.39 21.97 30.44
C GLN A 6 4.86 21.54 30.45
N SER A 7 5.14 20.39 31.05
CA SER A 7 6.44 19.73 30.91
C SER A 7 6.58 19.18 29.50
N SER A 8 7.43 19.82 28.70
CA SER A 8 7.89 19.29 27.42
C SER A 8 8.70 18.03 27.65
N ILE A 9 8.08 16.86 27.44
CA ILE A 9 8.80 15.60 27.29
C ILE A 9 8.84 15.33 25.78
N SER A 10 9.89 15.80 25.11
CA SER A 10 10.20 15.41 23.73
C SER A 10 10.78 13.99 23.75
N GLY A 11 9.91 12.99 23.82
CA GLY A 11 10.26 11.65 23.29
C GLY A 11 10.43 11.73 21.77
N PRO A 12 11.04 10.72 21.11
CA PRO A 12 11.00 10.66 19.66
C PRO A 12 9.53 10.63 19.24
N THR A 13 9.07 11.69 18.57
CA THR A 13 7.83 11.65 17.81
C THR A 13 7.92 10.45 16.89
N PRO A 14 6.97 9.49 16.90
CA PRO A 14 6.92 8.49 15.83
C PRO A 14 6.75 9.31 14.55
N ASN A 15 7.83 9.38 13.78
CA ASN A 15 7.80 10.02 12.50
C ASN A 15 6.71 9.29 11.71
N MET A 16 5.68 10.03 11.27
CA MET A 16 4.57 9.48 10.49
C MET A 16 5.00 9.30 9.02
N ASP A 17 6.27 8.97 8.78
CA ASP A 17 6.73 8.44 7.51
C ASP A 17 6.21 7.02 7.38
N ARG A 18 4.97 6.89 6.89
CA ARG A 18 4.52 5.58 6.42
C ARG A 18 5.45 5.17 5.28
N GLU A 19 6.21 4.11 5.52
CA GLU A 19 7.16 3.56 4.55
C GLU A 19 6.42 3.27 3.24
N LEU A 20 6.91 3.86 2.15
CA LEU A 20 6.41 3.59 0.81
C LEU A 20 7.10 2.36 0.25
N GLU A 21 6.33 1.32 0.02
CA GLU A 21 6.81 0.07 -0.57
C GLU A 21 6.24 -0.10 -1.98
N THR A 22 6.97 -0.81 -2.84
CA THR A 22 6.43 -1.23 -4.14
C THR A 22 5.63 -2.51 -3.92
N ILE A 23 4.35 -2.47 -4.27
CA ILE A 23 3.52 -3.67 -4.38
C ILE A 23 3.09 -3.85 -5.84
N TYR A 24 2.57 -5.02 -6.17
CA TYR A 24 2.14 -5.39 -7.50
C TYR A 24 0.62 -5.58 -7.52
N VAL A 25 -0.04 -4.85 -8.41
CA VAL A 25 -1.49 -4.96 -8.64
C VAL A 25 -1.72 -5.67 -9.97
N TYR A 26 -2.66 -6.60 -9.99
CA TYR A 26 -3.03 -7.31 -11.21
C TYR A 26 -3.71 -6.37 -12.21
N LEU A 27 -3.34 -6.47 -13.48
CA LEU A 27 -4.04 -5.81 -14.58
C LEU A 27 -5.11 -6.74 -15.15
N GLU A 28 -6.36 -6.33 -15.01
CA GLU A 28 -7.50 -7.01 -15.59
C GLU A 28 -7.51 -6.82 -17.11
N ASN A 29 -8.02 -7.81 -17.84
CA ASN A 29 -8.25 -7.76 -19.30
C ASN A 29 -7.01 -7.70 -20.22
N GLU A 30 -5.82 -8.01 -19.73
CA GLU A 30 -4.58 -8.08 -20.54
C GLU A 30 -4.43 -9.37 -21.38
N GLY A 31 -5.34 -10.34 -21.23
CA GLY A 31 -5.28 -11.64 -21.92
C GLY A 31 -4.19 -12.60 -21.42
N THR A 32 -3.35 -12.14 -20.48
CA THR A 32 -2.34 -12.90 -19.74
C THR A 32 -2.17 -12.32 -18.34
N ASP A 33 -1.47 -13.03 -17.45
CA ASP A 33 -1.20 -12.56 -16.09
C ASP A 33 -0.15 -11.43 -16.12
N VAL A 34 -0.60 -10.18 -16.01
CA VAL A 34 0.26 -9.00 -15.97
C VAL A 34 0.09 -8.28 -14.63
N TRP A 35 1.21 -7.77 -14.10
CA TRP A 35 1.29 -7.11 -12.80
C TRP A 35 1.90 -5.73 -12.95
N ARG A 36 1.23 -4.69 -12.46
CA ARG A 36 1.72 -3.31 -12.44
C ARG A 36 2.38 -3.02 -11.09
N PRO A 37 3.66 -2.60 -11.04
CA PRO A 37 4.27 -2.08 -9.83
C PRO A 37 3.64 -0.72 -9.46
N VAL A 38 3.22 -0.58 -8.21
CA VAL A 38 2.61 0.64 -7.66
C VAL A 38 3.23 0.97 -6.32
N LYS A 39 3.16 2.25 -5.91
CA LYS A 39 3.56 2.68 -4.57
C LYS A 39 2.39 2.53 -3.61
N ALA A 40 2.69 1.98 -2.44
CA ALA A 40 1.73 1.85 -1.36
C ALA A 40 2.35 2.20 0.00
N GLU A 41 1.57 2.86 0.85
CA GLU A 41 1.91 3.07 2.25
C GLU A 41 1.74 1.77 3.03
N ARG A 42 2.77 1.33 3.74
CA ARG A 42 2.65 0.22 4.68
C ARG A 42 1.87 0.64 5.92
N LEU A 43 0.74 -0.02 6.17
CA LEU A 43 -0.11 0.24 7.35
C LEU A 43 0.12 -0.78 8.48
N ARG A 44 0.35 -2.05 8.11
CA ARG A 44 0.68 -3.17 9.03
C ARG A 44 1.64 -4.14 8.32
N VAL A 45 1.89 -5.31 8.92
CA VAL A 45 2.84 -6.31 8.41
C VAL A 45 2.56 -6.67 6.95
N ASP A 46 1.30 -6.93 6.61
CA ASP A 46 0.82 -7.39 5.32
C ASP A 46 -0.30 -6.49 4.73
N VAL A 47 -0.54 -5.32 5.34
CA VAL A 47 -1.61 -4.41 4.94
C VAL A 47 -1.03 -3.11 4.40
N TYR A 48 -1.46 -2.75 3.20
CA TYR A 48 -0.93 -1.64 2.42
C TYR A 48 -2.05 -0.75 1.90
N ARG A 49 -1.79 0.54 1.71
CA ARG A 49 -2.71 1.47 1.03
C ARG A 49 -2.09 1.95 -0.26
N ILE A 50 -2.73 1.70 -1.39
CA ILE A 50 -2.23 2.15 -2.69
C ILE A 50 -2.27 3.67 -2.74
N VAL A 51 -1.16 4.31 -3.07
CA VAL A 51 -1.06 5.78 -3.20
C VAL A 51 -0.69 6.22 -4.61
N SER A 52 -0.18 5.33 -5.46
CA SER A 52 0.03 5.64 -6.87
C SER A 52 -1.32 5.95 -7.56
N PRO A 53 -1.40 7.04 -8.33
CA PRO A 53 -2.48 7.22 -9.30
C PRO A 53 -2.34 6.20 -10.43
N ASN A 54 -3.48 5.81 -11.01
CA ASN A 54 -3.49 5.14 -12.31
C ASN A 54 -3.56 6.22 -13.39
N GLU A 55 -2.46 6.41 -14.12
CA GLU A 55 -2.32 7.46 -15.14
C GLU A 55 -3.07 7.12 -16.44
N ASP A 56 -3.41 5.85 -16.66
CA ASP A 56 -4.07 5.39 -17.88
C ASP A 56 -5.19 4.39 -17.54
N PRO A 57 -6.31 4.83 -16.93
CA PRO A 57 -7.38 3.94 -16.51
C PRO A 57 -8.22 3.38 -17.67
N ASP A 58 -8.08 3.95 -18.87
CA ASP A 58 -8.79 3.47 -20.07
C ASP A 58 -8.08 2.25 -20.67
N ASP A 59 -6.75 2.22 -20.65
CA ASP A 59 -5.96 1.07 -21.12
C ASP A 59 -5.59 0.10 -19.96
N GLU A 60 -5.26 0.59 -18.76
CA GLU A 60 -4.84 -0.22 -17.62
C GLU A 60 -5.95 -0.39 -16.57
N GLN A 61 -6.63 -1.54 -16.58
CA GLN A 61 -7.65 -1.84 -15.57
C GLN A 61 -7.03 -2.52 -14.34
N TRP A 62 -6.71 -1.73 -13.32
CA TRP A 62 -6.15 -2.28 -12.07
C TRP A 62 -7.22 -2.97 -11.23
N GLN A 63 -6.93 -4.19 -10.77
CA GLN A 63 -7.79 -4.94 -9.85
C GLN A 63 -8.06 -4.18 -8.53
N PHE A 64 -7.08 -3.42 -8.05
CA PHE A 64 -7.17 -2.59 -6.85
C PHE A 64 -6.72 -1.16 -7.16
N LYS A 65 -7.46 -0.16 -6.66
CA LYS A 65 -7.31 1.24 -7.10
C LYS A 65 -6.57 2.07 -6.06
N THR A 66 -6.17 3.27 -6.46
CA THR A 66 -5.66 4.29 -5.53
C THR A 66 -6.59 4.47 -4.34
N ALA A 67 -6.00 4.62 -3.15
CA ALA A 67 -6.63 4.68 -1.84
C ALA A 67 -7.23 3.36 -1.31
N ASP A 68 -7.27 2.28 -2.10
CA ASP A 68 -7.67 0.98 -1.58
C ASP A 68 -6.65 0.48 -0.54
N VAL A 69 -7.19 -0.08 0.54
CA VAL A 69 -6.42 -0.82 1.54
C VAL A 69 -6.46 -2.28 1.15
N VAL A 70 -5.29 -2.88 0.95
CA VAL A 70 -5.14 -4.25 0.46
C VAL A 70 -4.27 -5.06 1.39
N ARG A 71 -4.57 -6.36 1.48
CA ARG A 71 -3.65 -7.35 2.00
C ARG A 71 -2.72 -7.81 0.89
N CYS A 72 -1.43 -7.95 1.20
CA CYS A 72 -0.41 -8.39 0.25
C CYS A 72 0.23 -9.71 0.68
N GLU A 73 0.64 -10.51 -0.31
CA GLU A 73 1.38 -11.76 -0.12
C GLU A 73 2.62 -11.78 -1.00
N SER A 74 3.67 -12.49 -0.57
CA SER A 74 4.85 -12.72 -1.40
C SER A 74 4.55 -13.70 -2.52
N LYS A 75 4.92 -13.36 -3.75
CA LYS A 75 4.77 -14.21 -4.94
C LYS A 75 6.11 -14.33 -5.66
N LEU A 76 6.47 -15.55 -6.04
CA LEU A 76 7.57 -15.82 -6.98
C LEU A 76 7.07 -15.61 -8.41
N PHE A 77 7.67 -14.66 -9.12
CA PHE A 77 7.40 -14.41 -10.53
C PHE A 77 8.17 -15.38 -11.43
N SER A 78 7.73 -15.52 -12.67
CA SER A 78 8.35 -16.41 -13.67
C SER A 78 9.84 -16.11 -13.92
N GLY A 79 10.29 -14.88 -13.65
CA GLY A 79 11.69 -14.46 -13.73
C GLY A 79 12.57 -14.92 -12.56
N GLY A 80 12.00 -15.58 -11.54
CA GLY A 80 12.73 -16.03 -10.34
C GLY A 80 12.78 -15.00 -9.21
N GLU A 81 12.26 -13.79 -9.42
CA GLU A 81 12.18 -12.74 -8.42
C GLU A 81 10.93 -12.86 -7.56
N THR A 82 11.02 -12.48 -6.28
CA THR A 82 9.86 -12.45 -5.37
C THR A 82 9.39 -11.01 -5.18
N GLY A 83 8.09 -10.77 -5.24
CA GLY A 83 7.49 -9.46 -4.92
C GLY A 83 6.17 -9.58 -4.16
N LEU A 84 5.71 -8.45 -3.60
CA LEU A 84 4.45 -8.37 -2.86
C LEU A 84 3.28 -8.11 -3.81
N VAL A 85 2.34 -9.04 -3.93
CA VAL A 85 1.14 -8.88 -4.74
C VAL A 85 -0.06 -8.55 -3.86
N ALA A 86 -0.90 -7.62 -4.29
CA ALA A 86 -2.20 -7.39 -3.66
C ALA A 86 -3.14 -8.56 -3.96
N VAL A 87 -3.77 -9.13 -2.93
CA VAL A 87 -4.63 -10.33 -3.06
C VAL A 87 -6.06 -10.11 -2.57
N GLU A 88 -6.29 -9.11 -1.73
CA GLU A 88 -7.59 -8.88 -1.09
C GLU A 88 -7.76 -7.40 -0.75
N ARG A 89 -8.91 -6.82 -1.09
CA ARG A 89 -9.30 -5.49 -0.63
C ARG A 89 -9.95 -5.58 0.75
N LEU A 90 -9.46 -4.79 1.69
CA LEU A 90 -10.01 -4.70 3.04
C LEU A 90 -11.00 -3.53 3.11
N PHE A 91 -12.25 -3.81 3.45
CA PHE A 91 -13.25 -2.80 3.80
C PHE A 91 -13.24 -2.60 5.32
N GLY A 92 -13.16 -1.35 5.79
CA GLY A 92 -12.80 -0.99 7.18
C GLY A 92 -13.52 -1.77 8.29
N THR A 93 -12.80 -2.18 9.33
CA THR A 93 -12.66 -1.37 10.56
C THR A 93 -11.20 -1.40 11.03
N ILE A 94 -10.51 -0.24 10.96
CA ILE A 94 -9.28 0.01 11.72
C ILE A 94 -9.60 0.85 12.96
#